data_AF-A0A9P8EZE5-F1
#
_entry.id   AF-A0A9P8EZE5-F1
#
_cell.length_a   1.000
_cell.length_b   1.000
_cell.length_c   1.000
_cell.angle_alpha   90.00
_cell.angle_beta   90.00
_cell.angle_gamma   90.00
#
_symmetry.space_group_name_H-M   'P 1'
#
loop_
_entity.id
_entity.type
_entity.pdbx_description
1 polymer ?
#
loop_
_entity_poly.entity_id
_entity_poly.type
_entity_poly.pdbx_seq_one_letter_code
_entity_poly.pdbx_strand_id
1 'polypeptide(L)'
;VATVLSQQSFDLDFYDFDYEGEKDEKDKDLTANLALMNTAEHYGVTDIDWDPSGRFVATSASVWKHRMENGYHLYDFRGQLLREDPIDQFKQFAWRPRPERLLSKEEQKTVRKNLREWSKQFEEEDVARKNTANRAVVEQRRRLLDEWLAWRERTTAELRQEREEEGLPAISPEEAVAKDEPSEEGEGKYVEEILEEILE
;
A
#
# COMPACT_ATOMS: atom_id res chain seq x y z
N VAL A 1 16.32 -11.85 -11.40
CA VAL A 1 16.44 -13.29 -11.69
C VAL A 1 15.28 -13.99 -11.03
N ALA A 2 14.65 -14.94 -11.70
CA ALA A 2 13.48 -15.62 -11.17
C ALA A 2 13.46 -17.08 -11.60
N THR A 3 13.05 -17.97 -10.70
CA THR A 3 12.75 -19.35 -11.06
C THR A 3 11.25 -19.46 -11.33
N VAL A 4 10.89 -19.65 -12.60
CA VAL A 4 9.49 -19.77 -13.02
C VAL A 4 9.11 -21.24 -13.18
N LEU A 5 7.86 -21.60 -12.90
CA LEU A 5 7.32 -22.97 -13.01
C LEU A 5 7.94 -24.00 -12.05
N SER A 6 8.65 -23.54 -11.02
CA SER A 6 9.15 -24.40 -9.94
C SER A 6 8.19 -24.36 -8.75
N GLN A 7 7.92 -25.53 -8.17
CA GLN A 7 7.10 -25.65 -6.94
C GLN A 7 7.95 -25.50 -5.66
N GLN A 8 9.29 -25.52 -5.79
CA GLN A 8 10.22 -25.51 -4.66
C GLN A 8 11.02 -24.22 -4.56
N SER A 9 11.18 -23.48 -5.67
CA SER A 9 11.86 -22.19 -5.70
C SER A 9 10.92 -21.20 -6.35
N PHE A 10 10.61 -20.14 -5.62
CA PHE A 10 9.63 -19.12 -5.99
C PHE A 10 10.16 -17.71 -5.68
N ASP A 11 11.48 -17.61 -5.55
CA ASP A 11 12.21 -16.38 -5.26
C ASP A 11 12.39 -15.55 -6.54
N LEU A 12 12.27 -14.24 -6.36
CA LEU A 12 12.35 -13.20 -7.37
C LEU A 12 13.39 -12.18 -6.91
N ASP A 13 14.58 -12.24 -7.49
CA ASP A 13 15.64 -11.27 -7.20
C ASP A 13 15.60 -10.10 -8.19
N PHE A 14 15.50 -8.89 -7.67
CA PHE A 14 15.53 -7.66 -8.43
C PHE A 14 16.93 -7.06 -8.37
N TYR A 15 17.56 -6.90 -9.54
CA TYR A 15 18.90 -6.36 -9.65
C TYR A 15 18.89 -5.03 -10.40
N ASP A 16 19.69 -4.08 -9.94
CA ASP A 16 20.07 -2.89 -10.69
C ASP A 16 21.42 -3.13 -11.35
N PHE A 17 21.53 -2.87 -12.65
CA PHE A 17 22.74 -3.09 -13.44
C PHE A 17 23.66 -1.86 -13.47
N ASP A 18 23.10 -0.69 -13.19
CA ASP A 18 23.77 0.62 -13.26
C ASP A 18 23.70 1.32 -11.89
N TYR A 19 23.89 0.57 -10.81
CA TYR A 19 23.78 1.10 -9.46
C TYR A 19 24.80 2.23 -9.21
N GLU A 20 24.33 3.37 -8.72
CA GLU A 20 25.17 4.57 -8.52
C GLU A 20 26.06 4.52 -7.27
N GLY A 21 25.94 3.49 -6.44
CA GLY A 21 26.71 3.33 -5.21
C GLY A 21 28.17 2.90 -5.41
N GLU A 22 28.82 2.55 -4.30
CA GLU A 22 30.19 2.03 -4.35
C GLU A 22 30.24 0.75 -5.18
N LYS A 23 31.34 0.63 -5.93
CA LYS A 23 31.58 -0.50 -6.81
C LYS A 23 32.69 -1.35 -6.23
N ASP A 24 32.50 -2.66 -6.22
CA ASP A 24 33.52 -3.60 -5.76
C ASP A 24 34.81 -3.41 -6.57
N GLU A 25 35.95 -3.31 -5.87
CA GLU A 25 37.26 -3.12 -6.51
C GLU A 25 37.61 -4.24 -7.49
N LYS A 26 37.03 -5.44 -7.29
CA LYS A 26 37.18 -6.59 -8.21
C LYS A 26 36.53 -6.35 -9.57
N ASP A 27 35.46 -5.55 -9.60
CA ASP A 27 34.64 -5.31 -10.78
C ASP A 27 34.88 -3.93 -11.38
N LYS A 28 35.84 -3.17 -10.85
CA LYS A 28 36.13 -1.77 -11.22
C LYS A 28 36.24 -1.54 -12.72
N ASP A 29 36.83 -2.48 -13.45
CA ASP A 29 37.04 -2.40 -14.89
C ASP A 29 35.78 -2.71 -15.73
N LEU A 30 34.72 -3.27 -15.11
CA LEU A 30 33.45 -3.52 -15.80
C LEU A 30 32.70 -2.21 -16.05
N THR A 31 31.83 -2.18 -17.06
CA THR A 31 30.98 -1.00 -17.31
C THR A 31 29.69 -1.00 -16.48
N ALA A 32 29.38 -2.11 -15.83
CA ALA A 32 28.18 -2.31 -15.00
C ALA A 32 28.52 -2.22 -13.51
N ASN A 33 27.57 -1.79 -12.69
CA ASN A 33 27.62 -1.92 -11.24
C ASN A 33 26.37 -2.67 -10.78
N LEU A 34 26.50 -4.00 -10.64
CA LEU A 34 25.37 -4.86 -10.33
C LEU A 34 25.09 -4.87 -8.82
N ALA A 35 23.90 -4.45 -8.41
CA ALA A 35 23.45 -4.49 -7.03
C ALA A 35 22.12 -5.25 -6.91
N LEU A 36 22.01 -6.12 -5.91
CA LEU A 36 20.72 -6.71 -5.52
C LEU A 36 19.91 -5.63 -4.79
N MET A 37 18.75 -5.29 -5.35
CA MET A 37 17.86 -4.25 -4.83
C MET A 37 16.83 -4.82 -3.86
N ASN A 38 16.22 -5.94 -4.23
CA ASN A 38 15.26 -6.62 -3.38
C ASN A 38 15.15 -8.10 -3.75
N THR A 39 14.67 -8.90 -2.81
CA THR A 39 14.22 -10.27 -3.04
C THR A 39 12.75 -10.36 -2.63
N ALA A 40 11.92 -10.86 -3.53
CA ALA A 40 10.51 -11.09 -3.30
C ALA A 40 10.17 -12.56 -3.55
N GLU A 41 9.02 -12.98 -3.05
CA GLU A 41 8.52 -14.35 -3.22
C GLU A 41 7.15 -14.29 -3.90
N HIS A 42 6.90 -15.22 -4.82
CA HIS A 42 5.55 -15.49 -5.34
C HIS A 42 5.42 -16.97 -5.63
N TYR A 43 4.77 -17.69 -4.70
CA TYR A 43 4.61 -19.12 -4.79
C TYR A 43 3.87 -19.53 -6.07
N GLY A 44 4.38 -20.57 -6.73
CA GLY A 44 3.75 -21.11 -7.94
C GLY A 44 3.81 -20.18 -9.15
N VAL A 45 4.66 -19.15 -9.16
CA VAL A 45 4.80 -18.24 -10.30
C VAL A 45 4.98 -19.00 -11.62
N THR A 46 4.08 -18.72 -12.56
CA THR A 46 4.05 -19.36 -13.88
C THR A 46 4.56 -18.45 -14.97
N ASP A 47 4.35 -17.15 -14.83
CA ASP A 47 4.68 -16.15 -15.84
C ASP A 47 5.12 -14.84 -15.15
N ILE A 48 6.04 -14.12 -15.81
CA ILE A 48 6.57 -12.83 -15.36
C ILE A 48 6.59 -11.91 -16.58
N ASP A 49 5.91 -10.78 -16.48
CA ASP A 49 5.79 -9.82 -17.57
C ASP A 49 6.07 -8.39 -17.10
N TRP A 50 6.86 -7.67 -17.88
CA TRP A 50 7.11 -6.25 -17.69
C TRP A 50 6.03 -5.40 -18.36
N ASP A 51 5.66 -4.31 -17.70
CA ASP A 51 4.79 -3.34 -18.32
C ASP A 51 5.52 -2.63 -19.48
N PRO A 52 4.81 -2.15 -20.52
CA PRO A 52 5.47 -1.51 -21.67
C PRO A 52 6.21 -0.20 -21.36
N SER A 53 6.07 0.37 -20.15
CA SER A 53 6.88 1.50 -19.69
C SER A 53 8.16 1.09 -18.95
N GLY A 54 8.30 -0.17 -18.54
CA GLY A 54 9.47 -0.68 -17.82
C GLY A 54 9.53 -0.25 -16.34
N ARG A 55 8.42 0.19 -15.75
CA ARG A 55 8.35 0.66 -14.35
C ARG A 55 7.76 -0.38 -13.41
N PHE A 56 6.97 -1.31 -13.94
CA PHE A 56 6.27 -2.31 -13.16
C PHE A 56 6.53 -3.71 -13.70
N VAL A 57 6.57 -4.66 -12.77
CA VAL A 57 6.69 -6.09 -13.05
C VAL A 57 5.46 -6.77 -12.49
N ALA A 58 4.78 -7.57 -13.32
CA ALA A 58 3.73 -8.45 -12.86
C ALA A 58 4.25 -9.89 -12.86
N THR A 59 3.98 -10.61 -11.79
CA THR A 59 4.17 -12.06 -11.72
C THR A 59 2.81 -12.69 -11.52
N SER A 60 2.55 -13.83 -12.15
CA SER A 60 1.26 -14.50 -12.08
C SER A 60 1.38 -15.99 -11.86
N ALA A 61 0.43 -16.54 -11.11
CA ALA A 61 0.28 -17.96 -10.84
C ALA A 61 -1.00 -18.48 -11.52
N SER A 62 -0.84 -19.18 -12.65
CA SER A 62 -1.94 -19.66 -13.47
C SER A 62 -2.47 -21.04 -13.06
N VAL A 63 -3.80 -21.16 -13.01
CA VAL A 63 -4.57 -22.40 -12.83
C VAL A 63 -4.24 -23.45 -13.89
N TRP A 64 -3.69 -23.04 -15.03
CA TRP A 64 -3.31 -23.94 -16.11
C TRP A 64 -2.07 -24.77 -15.75
N LYS A 65 -1.28 -24.34 -14.76
CA LYS A 65 -0.09 -25.03 -14.28
C LYS A 65 -0.31 -25.73 -12.95
N HIS A 66 -0.97 -25.07 -11.98
CA HIS A 66 -1.31 -25.65 -10.67
C HIS A 66 -2.60 -25.03 -10.12
N ARG A 67 -3.32 -25.73 -9.25
CA ARG A 67 -4.68 -25.33 -8.81
C ARG A 67 -4.76 -24.54 -7.50
N MET A 68 -3.65 -24.40 -6.79
CA MET A 68 -3.62 -23.75 -5.46
C MET A 68 -2.89 -22.42 -5.58
N GLU A 69 -3.26 -21.42 -4.77
CA GLU A 69 -2.53 -20.14 -4.69
C GLU A 69 -2.40 -19.43 -6.05
N ASN A 70 -3.51 -19.41 -6.81
CA ASN A 70 -3.58 -18.69 -8.07
C ASN A 70 -3.81 -17.19 -7.82
N GLY A 71 -3.32 -16.35 -8.73
CA GLY A 71 -3.42 -14.90 -8.60
C GLY A 71 -2.28 -14.17 -9.31
N TYR A 72 -2.07 -12.92 -8.93
CA TYR A 72 -0.95 -12.13 -9.41
C TYR A 72 -0.36 -11.25 -8.32
N HIS A 73 0.93 -10.92 -8.47
CA HIS A 73 1.62 -9.91 -7.68
C HIS A 73 2.15 -8.84 -8.63
N LEU A 74 2.07 -7.60 -8.19
CA LEU A 74 2.53 -6.44 -8.92
C LEU A 74 3.61 -5.74 -8.12
N TYR A 75 4.78 -5.58 -8.72
CA TYR A 75 5.94 -4.94 -8.12
C TYR A 75 6.31 -3.67 -8.89
N ASP A 76 6.99 -2.76 -8.20
CA ASP A 76 7.80 -1.75 -8.87
C ASP A 76 9.09 -2.38 -9.46
N PHE A 77 9.84 -1.62 -10.25
CA PHE A 77 11.09 -2.08 -10.86
C PHE A 77 12.19 -2.44 -9.84
N ARG A 78 12.07 -2.00 -8.59
CA ARG A 78 13.00 -2.29 -7.49
C ARG A 78 12.61 -3.55 -6.72
N GLY A 79 11.44 -4.12 -7.00
CA GLY A 79 10.89 -5.29 -6.33
C GLY A 79 10.00 -5.00 -5.13
N GLN A 80 9.60 -3.75 -4.90
CA GLN A 80 8.62 -3.42 -3.86
C GLN A 80 7.23 -3.89 -4.31
N LEU A 81 6.57 -4.71 -3.47
CA LEU A 81 5.20 -5.15 -3.73
C LEU A 81 4.23 -3.97 -3.64
N LEU A 82 3.51 -3.72 -4.73
CA LEU A 82 2.50 -2.66 -4.83
C LEU A 82 1.09 -3.21 -4.62
N ARG A 83 0.84 -4.41 -5.11
CA ARG A 83 -0.44 -5.10 -4.98
C ARG A 83 -0.26 -6.59 -5.18
N GLU A 84 -0.91 -7.36 -4.34
CA GLU A 84 -1.18 -8.78 -4.58
C GLU A 84 -2.68 -8.99 -4.59
N ASP A 85 -3.14 -9.95 -5.40
CA ASP A 85 -4.53 -10.33 -5.42
C ASP A 85 -4.63 -11.85 -5.64
N PRO A 86 -5.06 -12.62 -4.61
CA PRO A 86 -5.34 -14.03 -4.77
C PRO A 86 -6.67 -14.19 -5.51
N ILE A 87 -6.64 -14.86 -6.65
CA ILE A 87 -7.82 -15.05 -7.51
C ILE A 87 -7.98 -16.53 -7.80
N ASP A 88 -9.09 -17.11 -7.36
CA ASP A 88 -9.39 -18.50 -7.64
C ASP A 88 -9.52 -18.75 -9.15
N GLN A 89 -8.93 -19.84 -9.60
CA GLN A 89 -8.85 -20.23 -11.01
C GLN A 89 -8.29 -19.12 -11.92
N PHE A 90 -7.37 -18.28 -11.42
CA PHE A 90 -6.70 -17.26 -12.23
C PHE A 90 -6.02 -17.89 -13.45
N LYS A 91 -6.24 -17.35 -14.65
CA LYS A 91 -5.78 -17.98 -15.89
C LYS A 91 -4.60 -17.26 -16.52
N GLN A 92 -4.70 -15.94 -16.64
CA GLN A 92 -3.77 -15.15 -17.43
C GLN A 92 -3.71 -13.72 -16.90
N PHE A 93 -2.49 -13.20 -16.81
CA PHE A 93 -2.20 -11.79 -16.72
C PHE A 93 -1.66 -11.31 -18.08
N ALA A 94 -2.01 -10.09 -18.51
CA ALA A 94 -1.39 -9.48 -19.68
C ALA A 94 -1.43 -7.96 -19.57
N TRP A 95 -0.29 -7.33 -19.80
CA TRP A 95 -0.21 -5.88 -19.92
C TRP A 95 -0.87 -5.41 -21.21
N ARG A 96 -1.63 -4.32 -21.13
CA ARG A 96 -2.14 -3.65 -22.33
C ARG A 96 -0.95 -3.06 -23.12
N PRO A 97 -0.72 -3.45 -24.38
CA PRO A 97 0.37 -2.89 -25.18
C PRO A 97 0.20 -1.39 -25.35
N ARG A 98 1.31 -0.65 -25.34
CA ARG A 98 1.30 0.79 -25.63
C ARG A 98 1.40 1.00 -27.14
N PRO A 99 0.48 1.77 -27.76
CA PRO A 99 0.61 2.18 -29.15
C PRO A 99 1.91 2.94 -29.39
N GLU A 100 2.31 3.04 -30.66
CA GLU A 100 3.46 3.84 -31.04
C GLU A 100 3.34 5.28 -30.53
N ARG A 101 4.48 5.85 -30.13
CA ARG A 101 4.58 7.19 -29.59
C ARG A 101 4.05 8.23 -30.59
N LEU A 102 3.15 9.08 -30.11
CA LEU A 102 2.64 10.22 -30.90
C LEU A 102 3.68 11.35 -31.06
N LEU A 103 4.74 11.33 -30.24
CA LEU A 103 5.77 12.34 -30.26
C LEU A 103 6.69 12.21 -31.47
N SER A 104 6.91 13.33 -32.15
CA SER A 104 7.95 13.51 -33.14
C SER A 104 9.35 13.33 -32.53
N LYS A 105 10.37 13.19 -33.39
CA LYS A 105 11.77 13.08 -32.95
C LYS A 105 12.26 14.36 -32.25
N GLU A 106 11.74 15.52 -32.64
CA GLU A 106 12.11 16.81 -32.06
C GLU A 106 11.55 16.97 -30.65
N GLU A 107 10.27 16.65 -30.45
CA GLU A 107 9.63 16.67 -29.14
C GLU A 107 10.34 15.72 -28.16
N GLN A 108 10.77 14.55 -28.62
CA GLN A 108 11.56 13.63 -27.78
C GLN A 108 12.90 14.20 -27.37
N LYS A 109 13.56 14.94 -28.26
CA LYS A 109 14.81 15.62 -27.93
C LYS A 109 14.57 16.68 -26.87
N THR A 110 13.45 17.41 -26.96
CA THR A 110 13.05 18.40 -25.95
C THR A 110 12.74 17.74 -24.61
N VAL A 111 11.97 16.64 -24.59
CA VAL A 111 11.68 15.88 -23.36
C VAL A 111 12.97 15.40 -22.70
N ARG A 112 13.92 14.84 -23.47
CA ARG A 112 15.22 14.38 -22.93
C ARG A 112 16.06 15.52 -22.35
N LYS A 113 16.01 16.71 -22.96
CA LYS A 113 16.75 17.89 -22.47
C LYS A 113 16.19 18.43 -21.15
N ASN A 114 14.86 18.40 -21.00
CA ASN A 114 14.18 18.99 -19.85
C ASN A 114 13.74 17.94 -18.82
N LEU A 115 14.26 16.71 -18.91
CA LEU A 115 13.80 15.58 -18.09
C LEU A 115 13.91 15.87 -16.58
N ARG A 116 14.95 16.58 -16.14
CA ARG A 116 15.13 16.97 -14.73
C ARG A 116 14.07 17.93 -14.23
N GLU A 117 13.67 18.89 -15.07
CA GLU A 117 12.61 19.85 -14.74
C GLU A 117 11.26 19.14 -14.64
N TRP A 118 10.96 18.28 -15.61
CA TRP A 118 9.75 17.46 -15.60
C TRP A 118 9.72 16.48 -14.43
N SER A 119 10.84 15.84 -14.07
CA SER A 119 10.91 14.94 -12.90
C SER A 119 10.49 15.67 -11.63
N LYS A 120 11.08 16.84 -11.38
CA LYS A 120 10.75 17.66 -10.21
C LYS A 120 9.27 18.04 -10.18
N GLN A 121 8.72 18.48 -11.31
CA GLN A 121 7.31 18.83 -11.39
C GLN A 121 6.40 17.62 -11.11
N PHE A 122 6.69 16.46 -11.70
CA PHE A 122 5.89 15.26 -11.49
C PHE A 122 5.98 14.75 -10.04
N GLU A 123 7.16 14.83 -9.43
CA GLU A 123 7.34 14.49 -8.01
C GLU A 123 6.51 15.42 -7.10
N GLU A 124 6.53 16.73 -7.34
CA GLU A 124 5.71 17.69 -6.59
C GLU A 124 4.20 17.42 -6.77
N GLU A 125 3.76 17.13 -8.00
CA GLU A 125 2.37 16.77 -8.30
C GLU A 125 1.95 15.44 -7.64
N ASP A 126 2.81 14.42 -7.65
CA ASP A 126 2.57 13.12 -7.02
C ASP A 126 2.44 13.24 -5.50
N VAL A 127 3.35 14.00 -4.86
CA VAL A 127 3.29 14.30 -3.43
C VAL A 127 2.00 15.05 -3.08
N ALA A 128 1.63 16.06 -3.87
CA ALA A 128 0.39 16.82 -3.66
C ALA A 128 -0.85 15.92 -3.78
N ARG A 129 -0.88 15.00 -4.76
CA ARG A 129 -1.97 14.03 -4.92
C ARG A 129 -2.07 13.07 -3.76
N LYS A 130 -0.95 12.48 -3.32
CA LYS A 130 -0.91 11.57 -2.16
C LYS A 130 -1.41 12.27 -0.89
N ASN A 131 -0.94 13.49 -0.63
CA ASN A 131 -1.37 14.29 0.51
C ASN A 131 -2.87 14.63 0.45
N THR A 132 -3.40 14.94 -0.72
CA THR A 132 -4.82 15.25 -0.90
C THR A 132 -5.70 14.02 -0.66
N ALA A 133 -5.30 12.85 -1.18
CA ALA A 133 -6.01 11.59 -0.97
C ALA A 133 -6.04 11.21 0.52
N ASN A 134 -4.90 11.32 1.20
CA ASN A 134 -4.78 11.06 2.63
C ASN A 134 -5.66 12.00 3.45
N ARG A 135 -5.66 13.31 3.12
CA ARG A 135 -6.52 14.29 3.79
C ARG A 135 -8.01 13.94 3.66
N ALA A 136 -8.47 13.52 2.48
CA ALA A 136 -9.87 13.16 2.28
C ALA A 136 -10.29 11.95 3.15
N VAL A 137 -9.41 10.95 3.27
CA VAL A 137 -9.64 9.78 4.15
C VAL A 137 -9.70 10.22 5.61
N VAL A 138 -8.75 11.07 6.06
CA VAL A 138 -8.70 11.59 7.42
C VAL A 138 -9.94 12.43 7.74
N GLU A 139 -10.35 13.34 6.86
CA GLU A 139 -11.55 14.15 7.02
C GLU A 139 -12.81 13.28 7.14
N GLN A 140 -12.92 12.22 6.31
CA GLN A 140 -14.03 11.28 6.40
C GLN A 140 -14.04 10.51 7.72
N ARG A 141 -12.87 10.04 8.19
CA ARG A 141 -12.73 9.36 9.49
C ARG A 141 -13.11 10.29 10.64
N ARG A 142 -12.61 11.53 10.63
CA ARG A 142 -12.94 12.56 11.61
C ARG A 142 -14.44 12.86 11.65
N ARG A 143 -15.06 13.01 10.48
CA ARG A 143 -16.50 13.22 10.38
C ARG A 143 -17.31 12.08 11.00
N LEU A 144 -16.94 10.83 10.72
CA LEU A 144 -17.64 9.66 11.30
C LEU A 144 -17.47 9.61 12.83
N LEU A 145 -16.29 9.96 13.33
CA LEU A 145 -16.04 10.06 14.77
C LEU A 145 -16.89 11.16 15.41
N ASP A 146 -16.92 12.35 14.80
CA ASP A 146 -17.72 13.47 15.27
C ASP A 146 -19.23 13.12 15.27
N GLU A 147 -19.71 12.43 14.23
CA GLU A 147 -21.09 11.92 14.16
C GLU A 147 -21.40 10.92 15.28
N TRP A 148 -20.46 10.01 15.58
CA TRP A 148 -20.59 9.04 16.68
C TRP A 148 -20.58 9.71 18.06
N LEU A 149 -19.66 10.66 18.29
CA LEU A 149 -19.57 11.40 19.54
C LEU A 149 -20.84 12.22 19.79
N ALA A 150 -21.36 12.89 18.76
CA ALA A 150 -22.61 13.64 18.85
C ALA A 150 -23.81 12.72 19.14
N TRP A 151 -23.86 11.54 18.51
CA TRP A 151 -24.89 10.53 18.81
C TRP A 151 -24.80 10.06 20.27
N ARG A 152 -23.59 9.77 20.77
CA ARG A 152 -23.35 9.32 22.14
C ARG A 152 -23.77 10.38 23.15
N GLU A 153 -23.39 11.63 22.93
CA GLU A 153 -23.76 12.76 23.80
C GLU A 153 -25.28 12.91 23.88
N ARG A 154 -25.96 12.96 22.72
CA ARG A 154 -27.42 13.07 22.65
C ARG A 154 -28.10 11.92 23.38
N THR A 155 -27.69 10.68 23.09
CA THR A 155 -28.30 9.48 23.69
C THR A 155 -28.07 9.44 25.20
N THR A 156 -26.89 9.83 25.67
CA THR A 156 -26.59 9.91 27.11
C THR A 156 -27.44 10.97 27.80
N ALA A 157 -27.68 12.11 27.13
CA ALA A 157 -28.55 13.16 27.66
C ALA A 157 -30.02 12.71 27.72
N GLU A 158 -30.53 12.09 26.65
CA GLU A 158 -31.88 11.53 26.58
C GLU A 158 -32.11 10.49 27.68
N LEU A 159 -31.20 9.51 27.83
CA LEU A 159 -31.29 8.48 28.88
C LEU A 159 -31.25 9.07 30.30
N ARG A 160 -30.46 10.13 30.52
CA ARG A 160 -30.43 10.81 31.83
C ARG A 160 -31.75 11.52 32.12
N GLN A 161 -32.33 12.17 31.12
CA GLN A 161 -33.60 12.86 31.27
C GLN A 161 -34.74 11.86 31.54
N GLU A 162 -34.81 10.76 30.79
CA GLU A 162 -35.81 9.70 31.01
C GLU A 162 -35.72 9.13 32.43
N ARG A 163 -34.51 8.87 32.95
CA ARG A 163 -34.35 8.41 34.34
C ARG A 163 -34.78 9.44 35.37
N GLU A 164 -34.53 10.73 35.13
CA GLU A 164 -34.97 11.79 36.03
C GLU A 164 -36.51 11.88 36.08
N GLU A 165 -37.17 11.77 34.92
CA GLU A 165 -38.63 11.76 34.79
C GLU A 165 -39.27 10.54 35.49
N GLU A 166 -38.62 9.38 35.42
CA GLU A 166 -39.05 8.15 36.11
C GLU A 166 -38.68 8.10 37.60
N GLY A 167 -37.93 9.10 38.11
CA GLY A 167 -37.49 9.16 39.51
C GLY A 167 -36.43 8.12 39.88
N LEU A 168 -35.72 7.59 38.87
CA LEU A 168 -34.64 6.61 39.04
C LEU A 168 -33.31 7.31 39.38
N PRO A 169 -32.36 6.61 40.03
CA PRO A 169 -31.03 7.15 40.27
C PRO A 169 -30.30 7.56 38.97
N ALA A 170 -29.52 8.64 39.04
CA ALA A 170 -28.82 9.20 37.88
C ALA A 170 -27.83 8.24 37.18
N ILE A 171 -27.38 7.20 37.89
CA ILE A 171 -26.45 6.18 37.39
C ILE A 171 -27.17 4.82 37.49
N SER A 172 -27.19 4.03 36.41
CA SER A 172 -27.79 2.69 36.48
C SER A 172 -26.88 1.77 37.28
N PRO A 173 -27.45 0.68 37.83
CA PRO A 173 -26.65 -0.41 38.36
C PRO A 173 -25.60 -0.92 37.35
N GLU A 174 -25.95 -0.98 36.06
CA GLU A 174 -25.01 -1.39 35.00
C GLU A 174 -23.87 -0.38 34.76
N GLU A 175 -24.16 0.92 34.78
CA GLU A 175 -23.13 1.97 34.67
C GLU A 175 -22.25 2.06 35.93
N ALA A 176 -22.80 1.75 37.10
CA ALA A 176 -22.05 1.66 38.34
C ALA A 176 -21.10 0.45 38.31
N VAL A 177 -21.56 -0.71 37.84
CA VAL A 177 -20.74 -1.92 37.65
C VAL A 177 -19.64 -1.69 36.61
N ALA A 178 -19.93 -1.03 35.49
CA ALA A 178 -18.92 -0.69 34.48
C ALA A 178 -17.89 0.36 34.96
N LYS A 179 -18.21 1.13 36.01
CA LYS A 179 -17.26 2.05 36.68
C LYS A 179 -16.48 1.41 37.82
N ASP A 180 -17.09 0.44 38.51
CA ASP A 180 -16.51 -0.28 39.65
C ASP A 180 -15.75 -1.55 39.25
N GLU A 181 -15.82 -2.00 37.99
CA GLU A 181 -14.85 -2.96 37.48
C GLU A 181 -13.45 -2.37 37.70
N PRO A 182 -12.60 -2.97 38.55
CA PRO A 182 -11.24 -2.52 38.69
C PRO A 182 -10.60 -2.71 37.31
N SER A 183 -10.22 -1.59 36.70
CA SER A 183 -9.23 -1.59 35.64
C SER A 183 -7.97 -2.24 36.23
N GLU A 184 -7.84 -3.55 36.06
CA GLU A 184 -6.57 -4.21 36.30
C GLU A 184 -5.56 -3.51 35.39
N GLU A 185 -4.63 -2.81 36.04
CA GLU A 185 -3.50 -2.06 35.49
C GLU A 185 -3.73 -0.58 35.12
N GLY A 186 -3.63 0.27 36.16
CA GLY A 186 -3.00 1.59 36.08
C GLY A 186 -3.92 2.73 35.65
N GLU A 187 -3.56 3.95 36.04
CA GLU A 187 -4.15 5.19 35.52
C GLU A 187 -3.89 5.31 34.00
N GLY A 188 -4.58 4.50 33.21
CA GLY A 188 -4.77 4.72 31.80
C GLY A 188 -5.72 5.90 31.65
N LYS A 189 -5.17 7.11 31.53
CA LYS A 189 -5.81 8.03 30.59
C LYS A 189 -5.95 7.22 29.31
N TYR A 190 -7.16 6.82 28.96
CA TYR A 190 -7.48 6.49 27.58
C TYR A 190 -7.30 7.80 26.81
N VAL A 191 -6.04 8.16 26.57
CA VAL A 191 -5.67 8.93 25.41
C VAL A 191 -6.09 7.97 24.31
N GLU A 192 -7.26 8.21 23.72
CA GLU A 192 -7.50 7.77 22.35
C GLU A 192 -6.39 8.45 21.56
N GLU A 193 -5.21 7.81 21.54
CA GLU A 193 -4.11 8.20 20.70
C GLU A 193 -4.62 7.83 19.31
N ILE A 194 -5.22 8.82 18.66
CA ILE A 194 -5.61 8.74 17.26
C ILE A 194 -4.29 8.61 16.50
N LEU A 195 -3.79 7.38 16.39
CA LEU A 195 -2.76 7.01 15.44
C LEU A 195 -3.43 7.17 14.06
N GLU A 196 -3.36 8.38 13.54
CA GLU A 196 -3.52 8.63 12.11
C GLU A 196 -2.33 7.96 11.42
N GLU A 197 -2.40 6.63 11.28
CA GLU A 197 -1.44 5.91 10.48
C GLU A 197 -1.65 6.36 9.02
N ILE A 198 -0.73 7.20 8.57
CA ILE A 198 -0.60 7.58 7.18
C ILE A 198 -0.16 6.30 6.47
N LEU A 199 -1.07 5.67 5.72
CA LEU A 199 -0.70 4.62 4.78
C LEU A 199 0.30 5.23 3.78
N GLU A 200 1.56 4.83 3.89
CA GLU A 200 2.60 5.15 2.90
C GLU A 200 2.42 4.36 1.60
#